data_AF-A0A7C5K3J2-F1
#
_entry.id   AF-A0A7C5K3J2-F1
#
_cell.length_a   1.000
_cell.length_b   1.000
_cell.length_c   1.000
_cell.angle_alpha   90.00
_cell.angle_beta   90.00
_cell.angle_gamma   90.00
#
_symmetry.space_group_name_H-M   'P 1'
#
loop_
_entity.id
_entity.type
_entity.pdbx_description
1 polymer ?
#
loop_
_entity_poly.entity_id
_entity_poly.type
_entity_poly.pdbx_seq_one_letter_code
_entity_poly.pdbx_strand_id
1 'polypeptide(L)'
;MGKNGKGKDQEVKAHKADALAEEEKKKIEEKALASMPEEARKNIMEIKEKIDSFQKKLLEKFGEYISGIALLPPEKSAEAGETIKGRNEQGIELLVLVDDSDSKKMSKEELSQRLASILEQIAREVDEKIKPKPLLLSELWQSCYDGKYDLLQTIALSVPVYDNGMLSAIKIGEIHKSMVIKKFEKYIVSYVLAGSLVKGKATKSSDIDVWVVIDDTDVKRMTRAELKDKLRAIIISMGIEAGEITGIKNKLNIQVYILTDFWESLREANPVIFTLLRDGVPLYDRGIFMPWKQLLKMGRIKPSQEAIDLFMNTGEQMLKQVEMKLKDIGMEDINYAILTPSQAALMLYGVAPPAPRETAEMMREVFVKKEGLLEDKYVDILERNIKIRKDIEHGEKKDLSGKEVDELLSDANSYLKRIQRLFTQIEKMKEEESINGMYESTVTAVRDVLKTEGVTQASENEIADLFERKLINTGKIPEKFNRTLREIIKAKKEYEEKKLGKAEIQKLKSVYADFIKNMIEYLQRYHAQEIEKVKLKVRYGGDKYAEVILLEKSAFIIKSEKDGKKVLKAEVGEDGSILEPVESSFEEMDSQLAKLEKVPLIFIKEKSFESLKKIFGPGLEVLIGG
;
A
#
# COMPACT_ATOMS: atom_id res chain seq x y z
N MET A 1 18.24 9.85 19.76
CA MET A 1 19.26 10.58 18.96
C MET A 1 19.25 10.02 17.54
N GLY A 2 18.80 10.78 16.54
CA GLY A 2 18.78 10.27 15.16
C GLY A 2 17.86 11.03 14.21
N LYS A 3 18.09 12.34 14.01
CA LYS A 3 17.41 13.14 12.97
C LYS A 3 18.24 14.34 12.43
N ASN A 4 19.58 14.28 12.44
CA ASN A 4 20.44 15.38 11.93
C ASN A 4 21.24 15.05 10.64
N GLY A 5 20.98 13.93 9.97
CA GLY A 5 21.75 13.50 8.78
C GLY A 5 21.22 14.00 7.42
N LYS A 6 19.93 14.29 7.28
CA LYS A 6 19.31 14.53 5.96
C LYS A 6 19.45 15.96 5.42
N GLY A 7 19.70 16.96 6.27
CA GLY A 7 19.85 18.36 5.85
C GLY A 7 21.21 18.68 5.22
N LYS A 8 22.30 18.16 5.81
CA LYS A 8 23.67 18.38 5.30
C LYS A 8 23.91 17.72 3.94
N ASP A 9 23.33 16.55 3.70
CA ASP A 9 23.46 15.87 2.41
C ASP A 9 22.68 16.55 1.27
N GLN A 10 21.65 17.35 1.57
CA GLN A 10 20.95 18.16 0.58
C GLN A 10 21.71 19.46 0.24
N GLU A 11 22.31 20.13 1.22
CA GLU A 11 23.18 21.31 1.00
C GLU A 11 24.44 20.97 0.20
N VAL A 12 25.10 19.85 0.49
CA VAL A 12 26.31 19.42 -0.24
C VAL A 12 25.98 18.99 -1.67
N LYS A 13 24.80 18.42 -1.91
CA LYS A 13 24.32 18.08 -3.27
C LYS A 13 23.91 19.33 -4.06
N ALA A 14 23.32 20.34 -3.41
CA ALA A 14 22.99 21.62 -4.04
C ALA A 14 24.26 22.37 -4.48
N HIS A 15 25.28 22.45 -3.62
CA HIS A 15 26.56 23.07 -3.96
C HIS A 15 27.32 22.36 -5.10
N LYS A 16 27.24 21.03 -5.19
CA LYS A 16 27.83 20.28 -6.32
C LYS A 16 27.06 20.49 -7.63
N ALA A 17 25.73 20.59 -7.57
CA ALA A 17 24.90 20.85 -8.74
C ALA A 17 25.08 22.28 -9.28
N ASP A 18 25.28 23.26 -8.39
CA ASP A 18 25.59 24.64 -8.76
C ASP A 18 26.97 24.77 -9.42
N ALA A 19 28.00 24.10 -8.88
CA ALA A 19 29.34 24.10 -9.46
C ALA A 19 29.38 23.47 -10.87
N LEU A 20 28.67 22.36 -11.08
CA LEU A 20 28.57 21.70 -12.39
C LEU A 20 27.79 22.54 -13.42
N ALA A 21 26.77 23.27 -12.98
CA ALA A 21 25.99 24.15 -13.84
C ALA A 21 26.76 25.43 -14.22
N GLU A 22 27.61 25.95 -13.33
CA GLU A 22 28.53 27.05 -13.59
C GLU A 22 29.61 26.66 -14.61
N GLU A 23 30.06 25.41 -14.54
CA GLU A 23 31.01 24.80 -15.48
C GLU A 23 30.40 24.57 -16.87
N GLU A 24 29.13 24.14 -16.95
CA GLU A 24 28.38 24.05 -18.21
C GLU A 24 28.07 25.43 -18.82
N LYS A 25 27.72 26.43 -18.00
CA LYS A 25 27.54 27.82 -18.45
C LYS A 25 28.83 28.39 -19.04
N LYS A 26 29.97 28.18 -18.37
CA LYS A 26 31.29 28.54 -18.88
C LYS A 26 31.61 27.85 -20.21
N LYS A 27 31.30 26.56 -20.36
CA LYS A 27 31.51 25.81 -21.62
C LYS A 27 30.62 26.29 -22.77
N ILE A 28 29.39 26.73 -22.50
CA ILE A 28 28.46 27.27 -23.51
C ILE A 28 28.89 28.70 -23.91
N GLU A 29 29.28 29.53 -22.95
CA GLU A 29 29.85 30.86 -23.19
C GLU A 29 31.16 30.80 -23.97
N GLU A 30 32.05 29.84 -23.66
CA GLU A 30 33.30 29.61 -24.40
C GLU A 30 33.06 29.20 -25.86
N LYS A 31 32.02 28.37 -26.11
CA LYS A 31 31.60 27.97 -27.46
C LYS A 31 30.99 29.13 -28.25
N ALA A 32 30.21 30.00 -27.62
CA ALA A 32 29.62 31.18 -28.26
C ALA A 32 30.66 32.29 -28.53
N LEU A 33 31.64 32.46 -27.64
CA LEU A 33 32.78 33.37 -27.87
C LEU A 33 33.71 32.86 -28.99
N ALA A 34 33.76 31.55 -29.26
CA ALA A 34 34.62 30.96 -30.29
C ALA A 34 34.15 31.21 -31.74
N SER A 35 32.89 31.60 -31.95
CA SER A 35 32.34 31.89 -33.28
C SER A 35 32.42 33.37 -33.69
N MET A 36 33.08 34.22 -32.91
CA MET A 36 33.16 35.67 -33.13
C MET A 36 34.57 36.09 -33.60
N PRO A 37 34.72 37.21 -34.34
CA PRO A 37 36.02 37.75 -34.73
C PRO A 37 36.93 37.99 -33.51
N GLU A 38 38.24 37.68 -33.61
CA GLU A 38 39.20 37.72 -32.48
C GLU A 38 39.23 39.06 -31.72
N GLU A 39 39.07 40.18 -32.44
CA GLU A 39 39.04 41.52 -31.87
C GLU A 39 37.81 41.78 -30.97
N ALA A 40 36.64 41.27 -31.37
CA ALA A 40 35.42 41.35 -30.57
C ALA A 40 35.50 40.43 -29.34
N ARG A 41 36.18 39.29 -29.46
CA ARG A 41 36.35 38.31 -28.39
C ARG A 41 37.24 38.84 -27.26
N LYS A 42 38.36 39.49 -27.59
CA LYS A 42 39.25 40.13 -26.61
C LYS A 42 38.55 41.26 -25.84
N ASN A 43 37.84 42.14 -26.55
CA ASN A 43 37.12 43.26 -25.92
C ASN A 43 36.02 42.79 -24.95
N ILE A 44 35.29 41.72 -25.28
CA ILE A 44 34.25 41.15 -24.41
C ILE A 44 34.88 40.49 -23.17
N MET A 45 36.01 39.80 -23.31
CA MET A 45 36.71 39.18 -22.18
C MET A 45 37.28 40.23 -21.21
N GLU A 46 37.89 41.30 -21.71
CA GLU A 46 38.39 42.39 -20.88
C GLU A 46 37.27 43.11 -20.10
N ILE A 47 36.12 43.34 -20.73
CA ILE A 47 34.93 43.92 -20.07
C ILE A 47 34.41 42.97 -18.97
N LYS A 48 34.38 41.66 -19.25
CA LYS A 48 33.92 40.65 -18.28
C LYS A 48 34.82 40.56 -17.05
N GLU A 49 36.15 40.56 -17.24
CA GLU A 49 37.11 40.54 -16.13
C GLU A 49 36.97 41.77 -15.21
N LYS A 50 36.73 42.94 -15.79
CA LYS A 50 36.49 44.19 -15.04
C LYS A 50 35.19 44.14 -14.24
N ILE A 51 34.12 43.65 -14.84
CA ILE A 51 32.82 43.47 -14.17
C ILE A 51 32.93 42.47 -13.01
N ASP A 52 33.63 41.35 -13.22
CA ASP A 52 33.85 40.33 -12.19
C ASP A 52 34.69 40.87 -11.02
N SER A 53 35.70 41.70 -11.30
CA SER A 53 36.52 42.37 -10.29
C SER A 53 35.70 43.36 -9.45
N PHE A 54 34.86 44.17 -10.10
CA PHE A 54 33.93 45.08 -9.43
C PHE A 54 32.93 44.32 -8.55
N GLN A 55 32.33 43.25 -9.08
CA GLN A 55 31.43 42.38 -8.32
C GLN A 55 32.10 41.85 -7.05
N LYS A 56 33.30 41.28 -7.14
CA LYS A 56 34.01 40.69 -5.99
C LYS A 56 34.26 41.72 -4.89
N LYS A 57 34.83 42.88 -5.24
CA LYS A 57 35.09 43.98 -4.29
C LYS A 57 33.81 44.49 -3.63
N LEU A 58 32.71 44.54 -4.38
CA LEU A 58 31.43 45.00 -3.86
C LEU A 58 30.81 43.98 -2.89
N LEU A 59 30.84 42.68 -3.23
CA LEU A 59 30.30 41.62 -2.39
C LEU A 59 31.11 41.39 -1.11
N GLU A 60 32.43 41.60 -1.14
CA GLU A 60 33.26 41.55 0.07
C GLU A 60 32.87 42.63 1.10
N LYS A 61 32.47 43.82 0.62
CA LYS A 61 32.10 44.94 1.50
C LYS A 61 30.62 44.97 1.88
N PHE A 62 29.72 44.54 0.98
CA PHE A 62 28.27 44.75 1.13
C PHE A 62 27.43 43.52 0.77
N GLY A 63 28.01 42.32 0.69
CA GLY A 63 27.35 41.12 0.14
C GLY A 63 25.99 40.77 0.76
N GLU A 64 25.76 41.08 2.04
CA GLU A 64 24.46 40.84 2.70
C GLU A 64 23.33 41.76 2.21
N TYR A 65 23.66 42.95 1.68
CA TYR A 65 22.71 43.95 1.24
C TYR A 65 22.55 43.99 -0.29
N ILE A 66 23.46 43.38 -1.05
CA ILE A 66 23.35 43.35 -2.51
C ILE A 66 22.36 42.27 -2.93
N SER A 67 21.22 42.69 -3.48
CA SER A 67 20.23 41.77 -4.05
C SER A 67 20.58 41.35 -5.47
N GLY A 68 21.25 42.21 -6.24
CA GLY A 68 21.69 41.86 -7.58
C GLY A 68 22.55 42.93 -8.23
N ILE A 69 23.33 42.51 -9.22
CA ILE A 69 24.12 43.38 -10.09
C ILE A 69 23.78 42.99 -11.53
N ALA A 70 23.45 43.97 -12.36
CA ALA A 70 23.13 43.72 -13.76
C ALA A 70 23.78 44.74 -14.70
N LEU A 71 24.25 44.26 -15.84
CA LEU A 71 24.71 45.11 -16.94
C LEU A 71 23.49 45.64 -17.69
N LEU A 72 23.35 46.96 -17.70
CA LEU A 72 22.25 47.63 -18.38
C LEU A 72 22.48 47.64 -19.91
N PRO A 73 21.41 47.59 -20.72
CA PRO A 73 21.54 47.78 -22.15
C PRO A 73 22.02 49.22 -22.44
N PRO A 74 22.84 49.43 -23.47
CA PRO A 74 23.28 50.77 -23.85
C PRO A 74 22.06 51.66 -24.19
N GLU A 75 22.05 52.90 -23.71
CA GLU A 75 21.00 53.85 -24.01
C GLU A 75 20.88 54.02 -25.54
N LYS A 76 19.67 53.75 -26.08
CA LYS A 76 19.40 54.07 -27.49
C LYS A 76 19.41 55.58 -27.63
N SER A 77 20.51 56.15 -28.11
CA SER A 77 20.50 57.49 -28.68
C SER A 77 19.44 57.50 -29.78
N ALA A 78 18.44 58.36 -29.62
CA ALA A 78 17.41 58.57 -30.62
C ALA A 78 18.04 59.24 -31.85
N GLU A 79 18.61 58.44 -32.75
CA GLU A 79 18.81 58.78 -34.16
C GLU A 79 19.22 57.51 -34.92
N ALA A 80 18.52 57.27 -36.02
CA ALA A 80 18.67 56.08 -36.84
C ALA A 80 19.98 56.14 -37.64
N GLY A 81 20.76 55.05 -37.57
CA GLY A 81 21.69 54.66 -38.64
C GLY A 81 23.11 55.23 -38.54
N GLU A 82 23.90 54.76 -37.58
CA GLU A 82 25.36 54.73 -37.75
C GLU A 82 25.97 53.38 -37.36
N THR A 83 26.89 52.95 -38.20
CA THR A 83 27.66 51.71 -38.17
C THR A 83 28.43 51.47 -36.86
N ILE A 84 28.62 50.18 -36.55
CA ILE A 84 29.25 49.55 -35.36
C ILE A 84 30.71 49.99 -35.04
N LYS A 85 31.26 51.04 -35.67
CA LYS A 85 32.67 51.44 -35.51
C LYS A 85 32.98 52.39 -34.33
N GLY A 86 31.99 52.82 -33.56
CA GLY A 86 32.15 53.75 -32.43
C GLY A 86 31.94 53.17 -31.03
N ARG A 87 32.12 51.86 -30.80
CA ARG A 87 31.72 51.20 -29.52
C ARG A 87 32.68 51.41 -28.33
N ASN A 88 33.85 52.02 -28.50
CA ASN A 88 34.90 52.06 -27.46
C ASN A 88 34.81 53.24 -26.46
N GLU A 89 33.86 54.16 -26.66
CA GLU A 89 33.72 55.39 -25.84
C GLU A 89 32.49 55.42 -24.92
N GLN A 90 31.56 54.47 -25.03
CA GLN A 90 30.39 54.40 -24.16
C GLN A 90 30.71 53.56 -22.91
N GLY A 91 30.56 54.16 -21.72
CA GLY A 91 30.88 53.52 -20.44
C GLY A 91 30.02 52.27 -20.13
N ILE A 92 30.51 51.44 -19.20
CA ILE A 92 29.86 50.20 -18.74
C ILE A 92 28.86 50.57 -17.64
N GLU A 93 27.57 50.59 -17.97
CA GLU A 93 26.53 50.89 -16.97
C GLU A 93 26.10 49.65 -16.19
N LEU A 94 26.31 49.67 -14.88
CA LEU A 94 25.93 48.57 -13.98
C LEU A 94 24.82 49.01 -13.04
N LEU A 95 23.67 48.34 -13.07
CA LEU A 95 22.66 48.45 -12.03
C LEU A 95 23.10 47.66 -10.80
N VAL A 96 23.06 48.28 -9.62
CA VAL A 96 23.30 47.61 -8.34
C VAL A 96 22.03 47.69 -7.51
N LEU A 97 21.30 46.58 -7.41
CA LEU A 97 20.08 46.46 -6.62
C LEU A 97 20.44 46.17 -5.15
N VAL A 98 20.03 47.05 -4.25
CA VAL A 98 20.36 47.00 -2.83
C VAL A 98 19.09 46.79 -2.00
N ASP A 99 19.11 45.80 -1.09
CA ASP A 99 18.07 45.61 -0.09
C ASP A 99 18.24 46.61 1.05
N ASP A 100 17.28 47.53 1.18
CA ASP A 100 17.27 48.57 2.19
C ASP A 100 16.27 48.32 3.34
N SER A 101 15.77 47.08 3.47
CA SER A 101 14.72 46.73 4.45
C SER A 101 15.08 47.04 5.91
N ASP A 102 16.36 46.97 6.27
CA ASP A 102 16.86 47.22 7.64
C ASP A 102 17.37 48.67 7.86
N SER A 103 17.39 49.50 6.82
CA SER A 103 17.88 50.87 6.93
C SER A 103 16.83 51.80 7.54
N LYS A 104 16.95 52.06 8.85
CA LYS A 104 16.09 53.01 9.59
C LYS A 104 16.83 54.27 10.07
N LYS A 105 18.13 54.37 9.79
CA LYS A 105 19.04 55.37 10.42
C LYS A 105 19.20 56.66 9.63
N MET A 106 18.79 56.71 8.37
CA MET A 106 18.94 57.87 7.47
C MET A 106 17.81 57.89 6.43
N SER A 107 17.62 59.02 5.73
CA SER A 107 16.60 59.08 4.68
C SER A 107 16.99 58.20 3.48
N LYS A 108 16.01 57.83 2.64
CA LYS A 108 16.28 57.05 1.43
C LYS A 108 17.15 57.81 0.42
N GLU A 109 16.94 59.12 0.30
CA GLU A 109 17.76 59.98 -0.57
C GLU A 109 19.22 60.03 -0.09
N GLU A 110 19.43 60.17 1.22
CA GLU A 110 20.77 60.13 1.82
C GLU A 110 21.45 58.77 1.63
N LEU A 111 20.70 57.68 1.78
CA LEU A 111 21.20 56.32 1.56
C LEU A 111 21.63 56.13 0.10
N SER A 112 20.78 56.51 -0.85
CA SER A 112 21.09 56.41 -2.29
C SER A 112 22.31 57.24 -2.67
N GLN A 113 22.45 58.46 -2.16
CA GLN A 113 23.62 59.31 -2.42
C GLN A 113 24.92 58.73 -1.84
N ARG A 114 24.87 58.21 -0.61
CA ARG A 114 26.03 57.55 0.00
C ARG A 114 26.43 56.29 -0.76
N LEU A 115 25.46 55.44 -1.11
CA LEU A 115 25.71 54.25 -1.91
C LEU A 115 26.30 54.61 -3.27
N ALA A 116 25.77 55.64 -3.96
CA ALA A 116 26.33 56.13 -5.22
C ALA A 116 27.81 56.51 -5.06
N SER A 117 28.15 57.31 -4.03
CA SER A 117 29.54 57.72 -3.79
C SER A 117 30.49 56.54 -3.50
N ILE A 118 30.03 55.54 -2.74
CA ILE A 118 30.80 54.34 -2.40
C ILE A 118 31.00 53.47 -3.64
N LEU A 119 29.93 53.27 -4.42
CA LEU A 119 29.99 52.49 -5.65
C LEU A 119 30.89 53.15 -6.69
N GLU A 120 30.85 54.48 -6.84
CA GLU A 120 31.75 55.23 -7.71
C GLU A 120 33.23 55.08 -7.29
N GLN A 121 33.52 55.10 -5.99
CA GLN A 121 34.88 54.86 -5.49
C GLN A 121 35.36 53.44 -5.85
N ILE A 122 34.53 52.42 -5.59
CA ILE A 122 34.84 51.03 -5.92
C ILE A 122 35.02 50.86 -7.44
N ALA A 123 34.18 51.53 -8.24
CA ALA A 123 34.28 51.51 -9.70
C ALA A 123 35.60 52.14 -10.18
N ARG A 124 35.98 53.31 -9.68
CA ARG A 124 37.26 53.98 -10.03
C ARG A 124 38.49 53.16 -9.67
N GLU A 125 38.44 52.36 -8.60
CA GLU A 125 39.52 51.43 -8.26
C GLU A 125 39.64 50.22 -9.22
N VAL A 126 38.64 49.98 -10.07
CA VAL A 126 38.59 48.86 -11.01
C VAL A 126 38.76 49.34 -12.44
N ASP A 127 37.90 50.26 -12.90
CA ASP A 127 37.98 50.92 -14.20
C ASP A 127 37.08 52.18 -14.21
N GLU A 128 37.61 53.33 -14.64
CA GLU A 128 36.87 54.60 -14.73
C GLU A 128 35.66 54.55 -15.70
N LYS A 129 35.63 53.59 -16.63
CA LYS A 129 34.50 53.38 -17.54
C LYS A 129 33.31 52.72 -16.86
N ILE A 130 33.45 52.13 -15.67
CA ILE A 130 32.33 51.52 -14.94
C ILE A 130 31.50 52.63 -14.29
N LYS A 131 30.22 52.67 -14.62
CA LYS A 131 29.22 53.61 -14.08
C LYS A 131 28.16 52.84 -13.31
N PRO A 132 28.36 52.62 -11.99
CA PRO A 132 27.38 51.92 -11.19
C PRO A 132 26.20 52.85 -10.83
N LYS A 133 24.97 52.38 -11.08
CA LYS A 133 23.71 53.03 -10.72
C LYS A 133 23.09 52.25 -9.55
N PRO A 134 23.13 52.78 -8.31
CA PRO A 134 22.42 52.14 -7.20
C PRO A 134 20.91 52.25 -7.41
N LEU A 135 20.19 51.18 -7.10
CA LEU A 135 18.74 51.16 -7.01
C LEU A 135 18.34 50.49 -5.70
N LEU A 136 17.54 51.19 -4.88
CA LEU A 136 17.01 50.62 -3.66
C LEU A 136 15.82 49.70 -3.98
N LEU A 137 15.72 48.57 -3.30
CA LEU A 137 14.62 47.63 -3.48
C LEU A 137 13.27 48.29 -3.13
N SER A 138 13.24 49.11 -2.07
CA SER A 138 12.04 49.83 -1.68
C SER A 138 11.61 50.91 -2.69
N GLU A 139 12.55 51.49 -3.44
CA GLU A 139 12.28 52.44 -4.52
C GLU A 139 11.69 51.73 -5.74
N LEU A 140 12.25 50.57 -6.10
CA LEU A 140 11.71 49.71 -7.15
C LEU A 140 10.27 49.30 -6.84
N TRP A 141 9.99 48.87 -5.61
CA TRP A 141 8.63 48.52 -5.18
C TRP A 141 7.69 49.73 -5.15
N GLN A 142 8.17 50.89 -4.74
CA GLN A 142 7.37 52.12 -4.79
C GLN A 142 6.99 52.49 -6.22
N SER A 143 7.92 52.36 -7.17
CA SER A 143 7.64 52.54 -8.60
C SER A 143 6.50 51.62 -9.08
N CYS A 144 6.53 50.35 -8.67
CA CYS A 144 5.48 49.39 -8.99
C CYS A 144 4.11 49.78 -8.38
N TYR A 145 4.09 50.25 -7.12
CA TYR A 145 2.87 50.74 -6.46
C TYR A 145 2.28 51.99 -7.11
N ASP A 146 3.14 52.83 -7.68
CA ASP A 146 2.75 54.04 -8.40
C ASP A 146 2.38 53.76 -9.88
N GLY A 147 2.42 52.49 -10.31
CA GLY A 147 2.11 52.09 -11.69
C GLY A 147 3.18 52.43 -12.72
N LYS A 148 4.41 52.73 -12.28
CA LYS A 148 5.56 53.03 -13.12
C LYS A 148 6.42 51.79 -13.28
N TYR A 149 6.39 51.17 -14.46
CA TYR A 149 7.02 49.86 -14.71
C TYR A 149 8.31 49.92 -15.53
N ASP A 150 8.79 51.12 -15.89
CA ASP A 150 9.99 51.29 -16.74
C ASP A 150 11.22 50.61 -16.14
N LEU A 151 11.43 50.73 -14.82
CA LEU A 151 12.53 50.08 -14.12
C LEU A 151 12.48 48.54 -14.23
N LEU A 152 11.29 47.94 -14.20
CA LEU A 152 11.13 46.48 -14.36
C LEU A 152 11.53 46.05 -15.77
N GLN A 153 11.15 46.83 -16.79
CA GLN A 153 11.51 46.55 -18.19
C GLN A 153 13.03 46.66 -18.39
N THR A 154 13.64 47.71 -17.83
CA THR A 154 15.09 47.89 -17.85
C THR A 154 15.82 46.72 -17.18
N ILE A 155 15.34 46.25 -16.02
CA ILE A 155 15.89 45.07 -15.34
C ILE A 155 15.68 43.79 -16.17
N ALA A 156 14.51 43.60 -16.77
CA ALA A 156 14.24 42.42 -17.57
C ALA A 156 15.12 42.32 -18.83
N LEU A 157 15.45 43.46 -19.44
CA LEU A 157 16.36 43.55 -20.60
C LEU A 157 17.85 43.50 -20.21
N SER A 158 18.16 43.68 -18.93
CA SER A 158 19.54 43.64 -18.44
C SER A 158 20.13 42.22 -18.43
N VAL A 159 21.46 42.16 -18.41
CA VAL A 159 22.22 40.91 -18.25
C VAL A 159 22.65 40.79 -16.78
N PRO A 160 22.12 39.82 -16.01
CA PRO A 160 22.51 39.67 -14.61
C PRO A 160 23.97 39.22 -14.50
N VAL A 161 24.73 39.93 -13.68
CA VAL A 161 26.13 39.66 -13.32
C VAL A 161 26.18 38.89 -12.00
N TYR A 162 25.41 39.35 -11.02
CA TYR A 162 25.21 38.70 -9.72
C TYR A 162 23.73 38.72 -9.37
N ASP A 163 23.20 37.63 -8.81
CA ASP A 163 21.80 37.56 -8.42
C ASP A 163 21.62 36.64 -7.20
N ASN A 164 20.88 37.14 -6.20
CA ASN A 164 20.44 36.33 -5.06
C ASN A 164 19.08 35.64 -5.31
N GLY A 165 18.46 35.90 -6.46
CA GLY A 165 17.15 35.40 -6.90
C GLY A 165 16.20 36.53 -7.30
N MET A 166 16.45 37.77 -6.86
CA MET A 166 15.57 38.92 -7.10
C MET A 166 15.56 39.36 -8.57
N LEU A 167 16.71 39.47 -9.24
CA LEU A 167 16.76 39.91 -10.64
C LEU A 167 16.14 38.86 -11.56
N SER A 168 16.40 37.58 -11.29
CA SER A 168 15.76 36.46 -11.98
C SER A 168 14.25 36.50 -11.79
N ALA A 169 13.77 36.74 -10.57
CA ALA A 169 12.33 36.84 -10.29
C ALA A 169 11.65 37.98 -11.05
N ILE A 170 12.27 39.17 -11.08
CA ILE A 170 11.76 40.31 -11.84
C ILE A 170 11.75 39.99 -13.34
N LYS A 171 12.83 39.40 -13.86
CA LYS A 171 12.97 39.09 -15.30
C LYS A 171 11.95 38.08 -15.78
N ILE A 172 11.83 36.93 -15.11
CA ILE A 172 10.82 35.92 -15.47
C ILE A 172 9.40 36.44 -15.23
N GLY A 173 9.20 37.21 -14.15
CA GLY A 173 7.92 37.86 -13.84
C GLY A 173 7.48 38.81 -14.94
N GLU A 174 8.39 39.66 -15.44
CA GLU A 174 8.11 40.63 -16.51
C GLU A 174 7.80 39.96 -17.85
N ILE A 175 8.54 38.90 -18.20
CA ILE A 175 8.31 38.14 -19.44
C ILE A 175 6.98 37.41 -19.37
N HIS A 176 6.72 36.67 -18.29
CA HIS A 176 5.46 35.95 -18.10
C HIS A 176 4.27 36.92 -18.07
N LYS A 177 4.38 38.03 -17.34
CA LYS A 177 3.40 39.13 -17.34
C LYS A 177 3.11 39.62 -18.77
N SER A 178 4.15 39.88 -19.57
CA SER A 178 3.99 40.33 -20.96
C SER A 178 3.26 39.32 -21.83
N MET A 179 3.53 38.01 -21.65
CA MET A 179 2.83 36.92 -22.36
C MET A 179 1.35 36.87 -21.98
N VAL A 180 1.05 36.95 -20.68
CA VAL A 180 -0.31 36.91 -20.14
C VAL A 180 -1.12 38.13 -20.59
N ILE A 181 -0.56 39.34 -20.47
CA ILE A 181 -1.21 40.58 -20.94
C ILE A 181 -1.41 40.56 -22.45
N LYS A 182 -0.45 40.08 -23.24
CA LYS A 182 -0.61 40.02 -24.70
C LYS A 182 -1.74 39.08 -25.14
N LYS A 183 -2.03 38.01 -24.37
CA LYS A 183 -3.08 37.05 -24.71
C LYS A 183 -4.47 37.46 -24.19
N PHE A 184 -4.53 38.02 -22.99
CA PHE A 184 -5.81 38.30 -22.31
C PHE A 184 -6.13 39.80 -22.22
N GLU A 185 -5.21 40.65 -22.66
CA GLU A 185 -5.35 42.11 -22.79
C GLU A 185 -6.02 42.74 -21.56
N LYS A 186 -7.20 43.32 -21.76
CA LYS A 186 -7.97 44.07 -20.77
C LYS A 186 -8.55 43.22 -19.63
N TYR A 187 -8.60 41.89 -19.77
CA TYR A 187 -9.16 41.02 -18.74
C TYR A 187 -8.21 40.79 -17.57
N ILE A 188 -6.92 41.06 -17.72
CA ILE A 188 -5.99 41.01 -16.59
C ILE A 188 -6.26 42.23 -15.69
N VAL A 189 -6.71 41.98 -14.47
CA VAL A 189 -6.94 43.01 -13.47
C VAL A 189 -5.63 43.40 -12.81
N SER A 190 -4.87 42.39 -12.35
CA SER A 190 -3.57 42.61 -11.74
C SER A 190 -2.67 41.39 -11.89
N TYR A 191 -1.38 41.65 -12.06
CA TYR A 191 -0.30 40.67 -11.98
C TYR A 191 0.59 41.05 -10.81
N VAL A 192 0.66 40.21 -9.78
CA VAL A 192 1.24 40.54 -8.49
C VAL A 192 2.33 39.54 -8.13
N LEU A 193 3.53 40.04 -7.85
CA LEU A 193 4.62 39.28 -7.25
C LEU A 193 4.38 39.19 -5.73
N ALA A 194 4.53 38.00 -5.16
CA ALA A 194 4.26 37.75 -3.74
C ALA A 194 5.33 36.83 -3.13
N GLY A 195 5.05 36.34 -1.92
CA GLY A 195 5.87 35.29 -1.30
C GLY A 195 7.10 35.79 -0.55
N SER A 196 8.08 34.92 -0.40
CA SER A 196 9.31 35.17 0.36
C SER A 196 10.21 36.22 -0.28
N LEU A 197 10.18 36.35 -1.60
CA LEU A 197 10.97 37.33 -2.37
C LEU A 197 10.63 38.77 -1.98
N VAL A 198 9.34 39.09 -1.97
CA VAL A 198 8.88 40.44 -1.60
C VAL A 198 9.10 40.74 -0.11
N LYS A 199 9.22 39.70 0.73
CA LYS A 199 9.47 39.81 2.17
C LYS A 199 10.95 39.88 2.55
N GLY A 200 11.87 39.87 1.58
CA GLY A 200 13.32 39.85 1.84
C GLY A 200 13.80 38.54 2.51
N LYS A 201 13.03 37.45 2.37
CA LYS A 201 13.34 36.13 3.00
C LYS A 201 13.66 35.05 1.97
N ALA A 202 13.83 35.43 0.72
CA ALA A 202 14.10 34.48 -0.35
C ALA A 202 15.57 34.03 -0.34
N THR A 203 15.75 32.78 -0.74
CA THR A 203 17.03 32.15 -1.03
C THR A 203 17.14 31.89 -2.53
N LYS A 204 18.35 31.56 -3.02
CA LYS A 204 18.58 31.20 -4.43
C LYS A 204 17.71 30.04 -4.94
N SER A 205 17.21 29.19 -4.05
CA SER A 205 16.32 28.06 -4.37
C SER A 205 14.84 28.32 -4.12
N SER A 206 14.47 29.53 -3.67
CA SER A 206 13.08 29.87 -3.40
C SER A 206 12.25 29.92 -4.67
N ASP A 207 11.00 29.44 -4.58
CA ASP A 207 10.02 29.57 -5.65
C ASP A 207 9.62 31.04 -5.82
N ILE A 208 9.23 31.39 -7.05
CA ILE A 208 8.77 32.74 -7.41
C ILE A 208 7.25 32.74 -7.41
N ASP A 209 6.65 33.27 -6.36
CA ASP A 209 5.19 33.31 -6.21
C ASP A 209 4.57 34.45 -7.03
N VAL A 210 3.71 34.10 -7.98
CA VAL A 210 3.00 35.03 -8.86
C VAL A 210 1.52 34.81 -8.77
N TRP A 211 0.78 35.90 -8.71
CA TRP A 211 -0.66 35.90 -8.65
C TRP A 211 -1.23 36.69 -9.81
N VAL A 212 -2.23 36.10 -10.48
CA VAL A 212 -2.91 36.73 -11.62
C VAL A 212 -4.40 36.79 -11.29
N VAL A 213 -4.94 38.02 -11.25
CA VAL A 213 -6.37 38.26 -11.08
C VAL A 213 -6.97 38.63 -12.43
N ILE A 214 -8.04 37.94 -12.82
CA ILE A 214 -8.66 38.03 -14.15
C ILE A 214 -10.13 38.40 -14.00
N ASP A 215 -10.58 39.41 -14.74
CA ASP A 215 -11.97 39.86 -14.78
C ASP A 215 -12.86 38.83 -15.49
N ASP A 216 -13.76 38.19 -14.72
CA ASP A 216 -14.75 37.24 -15.21
C ASP A 216 -16.18 37.81 -15.22
N THR A 217 -16.35 39.11 -14.96
CA THR A 217 -17.68 39.69 -14.68
C THR A 217 -18.63 39.69 -15.87
N ASP A 218 -18.11 39.61 -17.10
CA ASP A 218 -18.89 39.59 -18.34
C ASP A 218 -19.09 38.18 -18.94
N VAL A 219 -18.61 37.13 -18.25
CA VAL A 219 -18.67 35.75 -18.72
C VAL A 219 -20.09 35.19 -18.61
N LYS A 220 -20.64 34.72 -19.74
CA LYS A 220 -22.02 34.19 -19.83
C LYS A 220 -22.13 32.77 -20.41
N ARG A 221 -21.06 32.23 -20.98
CA ARG A 221 -21.11 31.02 -21.84
C ARG A 221 -20.63 29.73 -21.16
N MET A 222 -19.96 29.82 -20.02
CA MET A 222 -19.45 28.67 -19.26
C MET A 222 -19.49 28.97 -17.77
N THR A 223 -19.37 27.95 -16.94
CA THR A 223 -19.33 28.14 -15.49
C THR A 223 -18.02 28.79 -15.05
N ARG A 224 -18.04 29.49 -13.91
CA ARG A 224 -16.85 30.13 -13.32
C ARG A 224 -15.75 29.12 -13.00
N ALA A 225 -16.12 27.93 -12.53
CA ALA A 225 -15.18 26.85 -12.24
C ALA A 225 -14.45 26.39 -13.50
N GLU A 226 -15.19 26.11 -14.59
CA GLU A 226 -14.58 25.71 -15.88
C GLU A 226 -13.69 26.82 -16.47
N LEU A 227 -14.11 28.08 -16.35
CA LEU A 227 -13.31 29.21 -16.79
C LEU A 227 -11.98 29.28 -16.02
N LYS A 228 -12.05 29.19 -14.70
CA LYS A 228 -10.88 29.23 -13.81
C LYS A 228 -9.88 28.13 -14.15
N ASP A 229 -10.34 26.90 -14.35
CA ASP A 229 -9.46 25.78 -14.69
C ASP A 229 -8.80 25.96 -16.07
N LYS A 230 -9.54 26.45 -17.07
CA LYS A 230 -8.99 26.75 -18.40
C LYS A 230 -7.95 27.87 -18.36
N LEU A 231 -8.26 28.98 -17.69
CA LEU A 231 -7.33 30.11 -17.54
C LEU A 231 -6.07 29.68 -16.78
N ARG A 232 -6.25 28.91 -15.71
CA ARG A 232 -5.15 28.35 -14.93
C ARG A 232 -4.22 27.49 -15.79
N ALA A 233 -4.76 26.57 -16.58
CA ALA A 233 -3.95 25.71 -17.46
C ALA A 233 -3.13 26.53 -18.47
N ILE A 234 -3.75 27.54 -19.10
CA ILE A 234 -3.09 28.39 -20.09
C ILE A 234 -1.96 29.21 -19.45
N ILE A 235 -2.23 29.86 -18.32
CA ILE A 235 -1.27 30.76 -17.68
C ILE A 235 -0.11 29.96 -17.09
N ILE A 236 -0.37 28.77 -16.51
CA ILE A 236 0.71 27.90 -16.03
C ILE A 236 1.60 27.45 -17.19
N SER A 237 1.03 27.09 -18.35
CA SER A 237 1.81 26.76 -19.56
C SER A 237 2.73 27.91 -19.97
N MET A 238 2.22 29.15 -19.96
CA MET A 238 3.02 30.33 -20.25
C MET A 238 4.14 30.56 -19.24
N GLY A 239 3.92 30.24 -17.97
CA GLY A 239 4.96 30.30 -16.94
C GLY A 239 6.10 29.33 -17.20
N ILE A 240 5.79 28.12 -17.71
CA ILE A 240 6.78 27.12 -18.10
C ILE A 240 7.59 27.64 -19.30
N GLU A 241 6.92 28.12 -20.34
CA GLU A 241 7.56 28.72 -21.53
C GLU A 241 8.47 29.90 -21.15
N ALA A 242 8.02 30.77 -20.23
CA ALA A 242 8.83 31.89 -19.74
C ALA A 242 10.09 31.41 -19.00
N GLY A 243 9.99 30.32 -18.22
CA GLY A 243 11.14 29.67 -17.59
C GLY A 243 12.15 29.13 -18.61
N GLU A 244 11.67 28.49 -19.68
CA GLU A 244 12.50 27.97 -20.76
C GLU A 244 13.20 29.10 -21.54
N ILE A 245 12.48 30.17 -21.89
CA ILE A 245 13.03 31.34 -22.59
C ILE A 245 14.13 32.04 -21.77
N THR A 246 13.94 32.13 -20.46
CA THR A 246 14.88 32.83 -19.57
C THR A 246 16.03 31.96 -19.08
N GLY A 247 15.92 30.64 -19.17
CA GLY A 247 16.88 29.70 -18.61
C GLY A 247 16.96 29.74 -17.08
N ILE A 248 15.95 30.32 -16.41
CA ILE A 248 15.90 30.44 -14.94
C ILE A 248 15.39 29.14 -14.34
N LYS A 249 16.14 28.58 -13.38
CA LYS A 249 15.82 27.28 -12.76
C LYS A 249 14.74 27.36 -11.68
N ASN A 250 14.52 28.53 -11.09
CA ASN A 250 13.52 28.74 -10.05
C ASN A 250 12.12 28.54 -10.63
N LYS A 251 11.27 27.78 -9.93
CA LYS A 251 9.91 27.52 -10.39
C LYS A 251 9.04 28.75 -10.15
N LEU A 252 8.28 29.13 -11.18
CA LEU A 252 7.23 30.13 -11.07
C LEU A 252 5.99 29.45 -10.48
N ASN A 253 5.67 29.75 -9.22
CA ASN A 253 4.45 29.26 -8.58
C ASN A 253 3.29 30.21 -8.87
N ILE A 254 2.48 29.88 -9.87
CA ILE A 254 1.38 30.74 -10.33
C ILE A 254 0.06 30.37 -9.65
N GLN A 255 -0.57 31.35 -9.02
CA GLN A 255 -1.93 31.26 -8.51
C GLN A 255 -2.86 32.14 -9.36
N VAL A 256 -3.87 31.53 -9.98
CA VAL A 256 -4.83 32.22 -10.84
C VAL A 256 -6.15 32.38 -10.11
N TYR A 257 -6.62 33.62 -10.07
CA TYR A 257 -7.90 34.01 -9.47
C TYR A 257 -8.77 34.69 -10.51
N ILE A 258 -10.05 34.34 -10.51
CA ILE A 258 -11.08 35.14 -11.17
C ILE A 258 -11.55 36.23 -10.21
N LEU A 259 -11.95 37.38 -10.74
CA LEU A 259 -12.24 38.59 -10.00
C LEU A 259 -13.37 38.38 -8.98
N THR A 260 -14.43 37.66 -9.36
CA THR A 260 -15.56 37.36 -8.48
C THR A 260 -15.14 36.51 -7.27
N ASP A 261 -14.43 35.40 -7.48
CA ASP A 261 -13.88 34.55 -6.39
C ASP A 261 -12.92 35.34 -5.49
N PHE A 262 -12.07 36.17 -6.09
CA PHE A 262 -11.10 36.98 -5.36
C PHE A 262 -11.82 37.97 -4.43
N TRP A 263 -12.86 38.61 -4.94
CA TRP A 263 -13.70 39.55 -4.18
C TRP A 263 -14.42 38.85 -3.02
N GLU A 264 -15.03 37.68 -3.25
CA GLU A 264 -15.67 36.90 -2.19
C GLU A 264 -14.66 36.50 -1.11
N SER A 265 -13.49 36.00 -1.52
CA SER A 265 -12.42 35.61 -0.59
C SER A 265 -11.87 36.82 0.20
N LEU A 266 -11.84 38.01 -0.40
CA LEU A 266 -11.47 39.25 0.28
C LEU A 266 -12.53 39.66 1.31
N ARG A 267 -13.82 39.54 0.98
CA ARG A 267 -14.94 39.80 1.90
C ARG A 267 -14.93 38.84 3.09
N GLU A 268 -14.58 37.57 2.86
CA GLU A 268 -14.53 36.50 3.86
C GLU A 268 -13.22 36.46 4.67
N ALA A 269 -12.38 37.48 4.55
CA ALA A 269 -11.15 37.56 5.32
C ALA A 269 -10.13 36.44 5.06
N ASN A 270 -10.11 35.88 3.85
CA ASN A 270 -9.23 34.75 3.55
C ASN A 270 -7.75 35.13 3.83
N PRO A 271 -7.04 34.41 4.72
CA PRO A 271 -5.68 34.79 5.13
C PRO A 271 -4.67 34.86 3.98
N VAL A 272 -4.86 34.03 2.96
CA VAL A 272 -3.99 33.94 1.78
C VAL A 272 -4.17 35.21 0.94
N ILE A 273 -5.41 35.64 0.71
CA ILE A 273 -5.74 36.89 0.00
C ILE A 273 -5.29 38.13 0.80
N PHE A 274 -5.46 38.12 2.11
CA PHE A 274 -5.00 39.22 2.98
C PHE A 274 -3.48 39.35 2.95
N THR A 275 -2.76 38.22 2.97
CA THR A 275 -1.30 38.21 2.87
C THR A 275 -0.85 38.72 1.50
N LEU A 276 -1.49 38.28 0.41
CA LEU A 276 -1.23 38.81 -0.92
C LEU A 276 -1.44 40.33 -0.95
N LEU A 277 -2.59 40.80 -0.49
CA LEU A 277 -2.95 42.20 -0.62
C LEU A 277 -2.04 43.10 0.24
N ARG A 278 -1.65 42.64 1.42
CA ARG A 278 -0.73 43.36 2.32
C ARG A 278 0.68 43.42 1.76
N ASP A 279 1.23 42.28 1.36
CA ASP A 279 2.65 42.12 1.10
C ASP A 279 2.97 42.23 -0.41
N GLY A 280 2.07 41.82 -1.29
CA GLY A 280 2.30 41.69 -2.73
C GLY A 280 2.61 43.00 -3.47
N VAL A 281 3.46 42.90 -4.49
CA VAL A 281 3.89 44.00 -5.36
C VAL A 281 3.26 43.82 -6.75
N PRO A 282 2.40 44.74 -7.20
CA PRO A 282 1.81 44.65 -8.54
C PRO A 282 2.86 45.00 -9.60
N LEU A 283 3.22 44.03 -10.45
CA LEU A 283 4.03 44.31 -11.66
C LEU A 283 3.16 44.83 -12.80
N TYR A 284 1.84 44.69 -12.65
CA TYR A 284 0.80 45.31 -13.46
C TYR A 284 -0.49 45.39 -12.63
N ASP A 285 -1.18 46.53 -12.69
CA ASP A 285 -2.49 46.76 -12.08
C ASP A 285 -3.30 47.69 -12.98
N ARG A 286 -4.57 47.35 -13.22
CA ARG A 286 -5.53 48.17 -13.94
C ARG A 286 -6.20 49.23 -13.05
N GLY A 287 -5.73 49.36 -11.80
CA GLY A 287 -6.21 50.33 -10.82
C GLY A 287 -7.24 49.74 -9.85
N ILE A 288 -7.18 48.44 -9.58
CA ILE A 288 -8.07 47.77 -8.61
C ILE A 288 -7.26 47.24 -7.42
N PHE A 289 -6.10 46.63 -7.66
CA PHE A 289 -5.30 46.02 -6.60
C PHE A 289 -4.77 47.07 -5.61
N MET A 290 -4.25 48.20 -6.10
CA MET A 290 -3.71 49.25 -5.24
C MET A 290 -4.76 49.91 -4.35
N PRO A 291 -5.96 50.28 -4.84
CA PRO A 291 -7.06 50.71 -3.97
C PRO A 291 -7.41 49.70 -2.87
N TRP A 292 -7.52 48.41 -3.18
CA TRP A 292 -7.77 47.39 -2.16
C TRP A 292 -6.63 47.33 -1.13
N LYS A 293 -5.38 47.39 -1.57
CA LYS A 293 -4.21 47.41 -0.69
C LYS A 293 -4.24 48.61 0.25
N GLN A 294 -4.58 49.79 -0.25
CA GLN A 294 -4.73 51.00 0.57
C GLN A 294 -5.90 50.89 1.55
N LEU A 295 -7.06 50.39 1.12
CA LEU A 295 -8.21 50.16 1.98
C LEU A 295 -7.91 49.15 3.10
N LEU A 296 -7.12 48.11 2.81
CA LEU A 296 -6.63 47.18 3.83
C LEU A 296 -5.70 47.88 4.82
N LYS A 297 -4.73 48.68 4.35
CA LYS A 297 -3.81 49.45 5.21
C LYS A 297 -4.54 50.48 6.09
N MET A 298 -5.61 51.09 5.58
CA MET A 298 -6.47 52.00 6.34
C MET A 298 -7.41 51.27 7.33
N GLY A 299 -7.40 49.93 7.35
CA GLY A 299 -8.29 49.12 8.17
C GLY A 299 -9.76 49.21 7.76
N ARG A 300 -10.05 49.56 6.50
CA ARG A 300 -11.41 49.61 5.93
C ARG A 300 -11.87 48.25 5.44
N ILE A 301 -10.95 47.41 4.97
CA ILE A 301 -11.19 45.99 4.74
C ILE A 301 -10.87 45.28 6.06
N LYS A 302 -11.91 44.84 6.77
CA LYS A 302 -11.80 44.10 8.04
C LYS A 302 -12.33 42.69 7.85
N PRO A 303 -11.83 41.71 8.62
CA PRO A 303 -12.50 40.42 8.71
C PRO A 303 -13.95 40.59 9.13
N SER A 304 -14.87 39.88 8.46
CA SER A 304 -16.27 39.88 8.87
C SER A 304 -16.45 39.09 10.17
N GLN A 305 -17.52 39.36 10.92
CA GLN A 305 -17.81 38.61 12.14
C GLN A 305 -18.01 37.12 11.82
N GLU A 306 -18.65 36.83 10.67
CA GLU A 306 -18.86 35.47 10.17
C GLU A 306 -17.54 34.75 9.88
N ALA A 307 -16.54 35.45 9.34
CA ALA A 307 -15.21 34.87 9.11
C ALA A 307 -14.54 34.53 10.45
N ILE A 308 -14.60 35.43 11.44
CA ILE A 308 -14.05 35.19 12.78
C ILE A 308 -14.73 33.97 13.42
N ASP A 309 -16.06 33.92 13.38
CA ASP A 309 -16.85 32.82 13.93
C ASP A 309 -16.57 31.51 13.20
N LEU A 310 -16.37 31.52 11.88
CA LEU A 310 -15.97 30.34 11.11
C LEU A 310 -14.62 29.79 11.57
N PHE A 311 -13.61 30.65 11.76
CA PHE A 311 -12.29 30.24 12.24
C PHE A 311 -12.36 29.65 13.67
N MET A 312 -13.17 30.24 14.55
CA MET A 312 -13.40 29.72 15.89
C MET A 312 -14.11 28.37 15.87
N ASN A 313 -15.19 28.25 15.11
CA ASN A 313 -15.98 27.02 14.96
C ASN A 313 -15.17 25.88 14.34
N THR A 314 -14.20 26.19 13.46
CA THR A 314 -13.31 25.19 12.87
C THR A 314 -12.51 24.46 13.95
N GLY A 315 -12.04 25.16 14.99
CA GLY A 315 -11.34 24.54 16.12
C GLY A 315 -12.19 23.49 16.85
N GLU A 316 -13.45 23.83 17.13
CA GLU A 316 -14.40 22.91 17.77
C GLU A 316 -14.71 21.69 16.87
N GLN A 317 -14.90 21.91 15.57
CA GLN A 317 -15.11 20.83 14.62
C GLN A 317 -13.92 19.86 14.56
N MET A 318 -12.69 20.39 14.60
CA MET A 318 -11.48 19.56 14.63
C MET A 318 -11.42 18.70 15.90
N LEU A 319 -11.82 19.23 17.07
CA LEU A 319 -11.89 18.43 18.30
C LEU A 319 -12.94 17.32 18.21
N LYS A 320 -14.14 17.60 17.67
CA LYS A 320 -15.15 16.56 17.41
C LYS A 320 -14.63 15.46 16.48
N GLN A 321 -13.82 15.82 15.47
CA GLN A 321 -13.17 14.83 14.61
C GLN A 321 -12.16 13.97 15.36
N VAL A 322 -11.42 14.53 16.32
CA VAL A 322 -10.51 13.75 17.17
C VAL A 322 -11.30 12.76 18.03
N GLU A 323 -12.41 13.18 18.63
CA GLU A 323 -13.28 12.31 19.44
C GLU A 323 -13.86 11.15 18.62
N MET A 324 -14.31 11.41 17.38
CA MET A 324 -14.78 10.36 16.46
C MET A 324 -13.66 9.37 16.13
N LYS A 325 -12.46 9.85 15.81
CA LYS A 325 -11.32 8.97 15.52
C LYS A 325 -10.93 8.09 16.71
N LEU A 326 -10.96 8.62 17.93
CA LEU A 326 -10.69 7.81 19.13
C LEU A 326 -11.71 6.69 19.29
N LYS A 327 -13.00 6.97 19.03
CA LYS A 327 -14.05 5.94 19.04
C LYS A 327 -13.79 4.87 17.99
N ASP A 328 -13.51 5.26 16.75
CA ASP A 328 -13.27 4.33 15.64
C ASP A 328 -12.10 3.38 15.94
N ILE A 329 -10.99 3.91 16.49
CA ILE A 329 -9.82 3.11 16.88
C ILE A 329 -10.20 2.03 17.89
N GLY A 330 -10.95 2.38 18.93
CA GLY A 330 -11.36 1.41 19.95
C GLY A 330 -12.45 0.45 19.49
N MET A 331 -13.44 0.95 18.76
CA MET A 331 -14.65 0.23 18.36
C MET A 331 -14.38 -0.78 17.24
N GLU A 332 -13.57 -0.40 16.25
CA GLU A 332 -13.36 -1.20 15.04
C GLU A 332 -11.93 -1.75 14.99
N ASP A 333 -10.92 -0.88 14.94
CA ASP A 333 -9.53 -1.29 14.67
C ASP A 333 -9.00 -2.26 15.74
N ILE A 334 -9.05 -1.88 17.01
CA ILE A 334 -8.53 -2.71 18.11
C ILE A 334 -9.41 -3.95 18.31
N ASN A 335 -10.73 -3.81 18.22
CA ASN A 335 -11.64 -4.94 18.39
C ASN A 335 -11.38 -6.05 17.36
N TYR A 336 -11.28 -5.71 16.08
CA TYR A 336 -11.00 -6.73 15.05
C TYR A 336 -9.56 -7.25 15.06
N ALA A 337 -8.61 -6.45 15.55
CA ALA A 337 -7.23 -6.90 15.78
C ALA A 337 -7.13 -8.01 16.83
N ILE A 338 -8.06 -8.08 17.79
CA ILE A 338 -8.09 -9.12 18.83
C ILE A 338 -9.07 -10.24 18.44
N LEU A 339 -10.27 -9.90 17.98
CA LEU A 339 -11.33 -10.86 17.68
C LEU A 339 -10.94 -11.82 16.56
N THR A 340 -10.46 -11.31 15.43
CA THR A 340 -10.18 -12.12 14.24
C THR A 340 -9.10 -13.19 14.49
N PRO A 341 -7.96 -12.88 15.15
CA PRO A 341 -6.99 -13.90 15.53
C PRO A 341 -7.54 -14.94 16.51
N SER A 342 -8.48 -14.56 17.38
CA SER A 342 -9.13 -15.48 18.31
C SER A 342 -10.00 -16.50 17.58
N GLN A 343 -10.82 -16.03 16.64
CA GLN A 343 -11.62 -16.89 15.75
C GLN A 343 -10.70 -17.79 14.92
N ALA A 344 -9.59 -17.27 14.40
CA ALA A 344 -8.63 -18.05 13.64
C ALA A 344 -7.93 -19.13 14.50
N ALA A 345 -7.65 -18.88 15.79
CA ALA A 345 -7.13 -19.89 16.70
C ALA A 345 -8.13 -21.04 16.90
N LEU A 346 -9.42 -20.71 17.08
CA LEU A 346 -10.50 -21.70 17.15
C LEU A 346 -10.64 -22.50 15.84
N MET A 347 -10.55 -21.83 14.69
CA MET A 347 -10.56 -22.49 13.37
C MET A 347 -9.40 -23.47 13.20
N LEU A 348 -8.20 -23.08 13.62
CA LEU A 348 -7.02 -23.95 13.58
C LEU A 348 -7.20 -25.20 14.47
N TYR A 349 -7.93 -25.05 15.58
CA TYR A 349 -8.29 -26.18 16.45
C TYR A 349 -9.40 -27.08 15.85
N GLY A 350 -10.15 -26.58 14.86
CA GLY A 350 -11.22 -27.31 14.17
C GLY A 350 -12.63 -26.83 14.50
N VAL A 351 -12.78 -25.69 15.18
CA VAL A 351 -14.08 -25.07 15.53
C VAL A 351 -14.43 -24.03 14.47
N ALA A 352 -15.65 -24.06 13.94
CA ALA A 352 -16.13 -23.04 13.01
C ALA A 352 -16.07 -21.64 13.65
N PRO A 353 -15.78 -20.56 12.90
CA PRO A 353 -15.62 -19.22 13.48
C PRO A 353 -16.93 -18.78 14.15
N PRO A 354 -16.94 -18.58 15.49
CA PRO A 354 -18.16 -18.25 16.22
C PRO A 354 -18.47 -16.75 16.17
N ALA A 355 -19.66 -16.35 16.63
CA ALA A 355 -19.99 -14.93 16.77
C ALA A 355 -19.07 -14.22 17.79
N PRO A 356 -18.96 -12.88 17.80
CA PRO A 356 -18.02 -12.17 18.68
C PRO A 356 -18.17 -12.52 20.17
N ARG A 357 -19.40 -12.54 20.71
CA ARG A 357 -19.64 -12.92 22.12
C ARG A 357 -19.24 -14.37 22.40
N GLU A 358 -19.67 -15.28 21.54
CA GLU A 358 -19.36 -16.71 21.64
C GLU A 358 -17.85 -16.99 21.50
N THR A 359 -17.11 -16.14 20.79
CA THR A 359 -15.66 -16.29 20.62
C THR A 359 -14.95 -16.28 21.96
N ALA A 360 -15.29 -15.37 22.86
CA ALA A 360 -14.66 -15.30 24.18
C ALA A 360 -14.96 -16.55 25.03
N GLU A 361 -16.21 -16.99 25.04
CA GLU A 361 -16.64 -18.20 25.76
C GLU A 361 -15.91 -19.44 25.21
N MET A 362 -15.87 -19.61 23.89
CA MET A 362 -15.19 -20.74 23.25
C MET A 362 -13.68 -20.71 23.47
N MET A 363 -13.05 -19.53 23.45
CA MET A 363 -11.63 -19.39 23.80
C MET A 363 -11.35 -19.85 25.23
N ARG A 364 -12.25 -19.54 26.18
CA ARG A 364 -12.14 -19.95 27.57
C ARG A 364 -12.35 -21.47 27.73
N GLU A 365 -13.42 -22.00 27.16
CA GLU A 365 -13.74 -23.43 27.27
C GLU A 365 -12.67 -24.31 26.61
N VAL A 366 -12.24 -23.97 25.40
CA VAL A 366 -11.27 -24.77 24.63
C VAL A 366 -9.85 -24.57 25.17
N PHE A 367 -9.33 -23.34 25.14
CA PHE A 367 -7.90 -23.13 25.35
C PHE A 367 -7.51 -22.91 26.81
N VAL A 368 -8.42 -22.48 27.68
CA VAL A 368 -8.12 -22.32 29.12
C VAL A 368 -8.49 -23.59 29.88
N LYS A 369 -9.74 -24.05 29.77
CA LYS A 369 -10.25 -25.16 30.59
C LYS A 369 -9.89 -26.54 30.06
N LYS A 370 -10.14 -26.80 28.78
CA LYS A 370 -9.92 -28.13 28.19
C LYS A 370 -8.43 -28.41 27.92
N GLU A 371 -7.77 -27.53 27.17
CA GLU A 371 -6.39 -27.76 26.72
C GLU A 371 -5.34 -27.15 27.65
N GLY A 372 -5.70 -26.16 28.48
CA GLY A 372 -4.73 -25.48 29.36
C GLY A 372 -3.63 -24.71 28.62
N LEU A 373 -3.87 -24.34 27.36
CA LEU A 373 -2.91 -23.68 26.47
C LEU A 373 -2.96 -22.15 26.51
N LEU A 374 -3.93 -21.54 27.18
CA LEU A 374 -4.09 -20.08 27.28
C LEU A 374 -4.41 -19.67 28.72
N GLU A 375 -3.83 -18.55 29.15
CA GLU A 375 -4.11 -17.96 30.47
C GLU A 375 -5.39 -17.12 30.43
N ASP A 376 -6.20 -17.23 31.48
CA ASP A 376 -7.53 -16.62 31.60
C ASP A 376 -7.55 -15.10 31.34
N LYS A 377 -6.52 -14.39 31.83
CA LYS A 377 -6.35 -12.93 31.63
C LYS A 377 -6.40 -12.48 30.18
N TYR A 378 -6.03 -13.34 29.23
CA TYR A 378 -6.07 -12.99 27.81
C TYR A 378 -7.51 -13.04 27.29
N VAL A 379 -8.33 -13.98 27.78
CA VAL A 379 -9.77 -14.00 27.46
C VAL A 379 -10.46 -12.77 28.05
N ASP A 380 -10.08 -12.33 29.25
CA ASP A 380 -10.62 -11.09 29.85
C ASP A 380 -10.34 -9.84 28.99
N ILE A 381 -9.18 -9.79 28.32
CA ILE A 381 -8.85 -8.72 27.36
C ILE A 381 -9.83 -8.72 26.18
N LEU A 382 -10.10 -9.90 25.62
CA LEU A 382 -11.05 -10.07 24.50
C LEU A 382 -12.47 -9.69 24.92
N GLU A 383 -12.95 -10.15 26.08
CA GLU A 383 -14.27 -9.82 26.61
C GLU A 383 -14.44 -8.32 26.84
N ARG A 384 -13.42 -7.68 27.43
CA ARG A 384 -13.43 -6.23 27.66
C ARG A 384 -13.53 -5.45 26.35
N ASN A 385 -12.79 -5.86 25.32
CA ASN A 385 -12.85 -5.22 24.00
C ASN A 385 -14.24 -5.36 23.35
N ILE A 386 -14.80 -6.57 23.35
CA ILE A 386 -16.14 -6.84 22.82
C ILE A 386 -17.20 -6.01 23.57
N LYS A 387 -17.06 -5.90 24.90
CA LYS A 387 -17.97 -5.09 25.73
C LYS A 387 -17.88 -3.61 25.35
N ILE A 388 -16.68 -3.04 25.31
CA ILE A 388 -16.48 -1.62 24.97
C ILE A 388 -17.08 -1.30 23.60
N ARG A 389 -16.87 -2.17 22.60
CA ARG A 389 -17.49 -2.00 21.28
C ARG A 389 -19.02 -1.96 21.36
N LYS A 390 -19.63 -2.88 22.11
CA LYS A 390 -21.10 -2.91 22.27
C LYS A 390 -21.64 -1.71 23.04
N ASP A 391 -20.95 -1.30 24.09
CA ASP A 391 -21.33 -0.13 24.88
C ASP A 391 -21.30 1.14 24.00
N ILE A 392 -20.33 1.26 23.09
CA ILE A 392 -20.27 2.36 22.10
C ILE A 392 -21.38 2.23 21.06
N GLU A 393 -21.59 1.03 20.49
CA GLU A 393 -22.60 0.75 19.45
C GLU A 393 -24.04 1.05 19.95
N HIS A 394 -24.33 0.73 21.21
CA HIS A 394 -25.63 1.01 21.84
C HIS A 394 -25.73 2.43 22.42
N GLY A 395 -24.68 3.23 22.33
CA GLY A 395 -24.64 4.59 22.87
C GLY A 395 -24.62 4.68 24.40
N GLU A 396 -24.42 3.56 25.10
CA GLU A 396 -24.20 3.51 26.55
C GLU A 396 -22.89 4.21 26.93
N LYS A 397 -21.87 4.05 26.08
CA LYS A 397 -20.61 4.77 26.14
C LYS A 397 -20.51 5.78 25.01
N LYS A 398 -20.71 7.05 25.35
CA LYS A 398 -20.70 8.13 24.36
C LYS A 398 -19.31 8.46 23.86
N ASP A 399 -18.29 8.42 24.72
CA ASP A 399 -16.94 8.88 24.41
C ASP A 399 -15.87 7.88 24.86
N LEU A 400 -14.72 7.90 24.16
CA LEU A 400 -13.55 7.11 24.48
C LEU A 400 -12.35 8.05 24.62
N SER A 401 -11.75 8.09 25.81
CA SER A 401 -10.60 8.94 26.07
C SER A 401 -9.32 8.38 25.44
N GLY A 402 -8.35 9.25 25.15
CA GLY A 402 -7.04 8.81 24.66
C GLY A 402 -6.33 7.84 25.60
N LYS A 403 -6.51 8.00 26.93
CA LYS A 403 -5.96 7.08 27.92
C LYS A 403 -6.55 5.67 27.79
N GLU A 404 -7.87 5.57 27.59
CA GLU A 404 -8.52 4.28 27.41
C GLU A 404 -8.09 3.62 26.10
N VAL A 405 -7.91 4.40 25.03
CA VAL A 405 -7.36 3.90 23.76
C VAL A 405 -5.95 3.35 23.95
N ASP A 406 -5.08 4.06 24.68
CA ASP A 406 -3.72 3.60 24.98
C ASP A 406 -3.71 2.29 25.78
N GLU A 407 -4.61 2.16 26.77
CA GLU A 407 -4.78 0.93 27.55
C GLU A 407 -5.25 -0.23 26.65
N LEU A 408 -6.26 -0.01 25.79
CA LEU A 408 -6.74 -1.00 24.83
C LEU A 408 -5.66 -1.44 23.85
N LEU A 409 -4.85 -0.50 23.36
CA LEU A 409 -3.76 -0.77 22.44
C LEU A 409 -2.65 -1.59 23.11
N SER A 410 -2.31 -1.29 24.36
CA SER A 410 -1.34 -2.07 25.14
C SER A 410 -1.82 -3.50 25.35
N ASP A 411 -3.08 -3.67 25.75
CA ASP A 411 -3.71 -4.97 25.93
C ASP A 411 -3.75 -5.77 24.63
N ALA A 412 -4.13 -5.15 23.51
CA ALA A 412 -4.12 -5.77 22.19
C ALA A 412 -2.74 -6.28 21.76
N ASN A 413 -1.69 -5.48 21.99
CA ASN A 413 -0.32 -5.87 21.68
C ASN A 413 0.16 -7.07 22.53
N SER A 414 -0.19 -7.09 23.81
CA SER A 414 0.11 -8.21 24.71
C SER A 414 -0.64 -9.47 24.27
N TYR A 415 -1.93 -9.32 23.94
CA TYR A 415 -2.80 -10.38 23.48
C TYR A 415 -2.30 -11.03 22.18
N LEU A 416 -2.02 -10.22 21.15
CA LEU A 416 -1.54 -10.71 19.85
C LEU A 416 -0.27 -11.54 19.96
N LYS A 417 0.71 -11.05 20.74
CA LYS A 417 1.96 -11.81 21.00
C LYS A 417 1.67 -13.16 21.65
N ARG A 418 0.67 -13.24 22.52
CA ARG A 418 0.30 -14.50 23.17
C ARG A 418 -0.45 -15.44 22.24
N ILE A 419 -1.40 -14.92 21.46
CA ILE A 419 -2.16 -15.72 20.48
C ILE A 419 -1.23 -16.30 19.43
N GLN A 420 -0.21 -15.57 18.96
CA GLN A 420 0.80 -16.14 18.06
C GLN A 420 1.51 -17.37 18.66
N ARG A 421 1.81 -17.35 19.97
CA ARG A 421 2.35 -18.53 20.66
C ARG A 421 1.33 -19.66 20.74
N LEU A 422 0.06 -19.33 21.03
CA LEU A 422 -1.03 -20.30 21.05
C LEU A 422 -1.18 -21.00 19.69
N PHE A 423 -1.09 -20.28 18.57
CA PHE A 423 -1.09 -20.86 17.22
C PHE A 423 0.00 -21.93 17.07
N THR A 424 1.23 -21.62 17.46
CA THR A 424 2.33 -22.61 17.40
C THR A 424 2.08 -23.82 18.30
N GLN A 425 1.42 -23.63 19.45
CA GLN A 425 1.06 -24.73 20.34
C GLN A 425 -0.03 -25.62 19.72
N ILE A 426 -1.06 -25.03 19.13
CA ILE A 426 -2.15 -25.76 18.45
C ILE A 426 -1.60 -26.51 17.22
N GLU A 427 -0.74 -25.89 16.41
CA GLU A 427 -0.12 -26.56 15.26
C GLU A 427 0.63 -27.82 15.68
N LYS A 428 1.46 -27.74 16.72
CA LYS A 428 2.22 -28.89 17.24
C LYS A 428 1.31 -30.00 17.74
N MET A 429 0.27 -29.65 18.49
CA MET A 429 -0.71 -30.61 18.99
C MET A 429 -1.45 -31.31 17.84
N LYS A 430 -1.86 -30.56 16.79
CA LYS A 430 -2.51 -31.14 15.61
C LYS A 430 -1.57 -32.00 14.77
N GLU A 431 -0.30 -31.64 14.69
CA GLU A 431 0.73 -32.47 14.07
C GLU A 431 0.90 -33.79 14.83
N GLU A 432 0.96 -33.75 16.16
CA GLU A 432 1.05 -34.93 17.03
C GLU A 432 -0.17 -35.85 16.88
N GLU A 433 -1.39 -35.30 16.99
CA GLU A 433 -2.65 -36.03 16.77
C GLU A 433 -2.65 -36.71 15.39
N SER A 434 -2.22 -36.00 14.35
CA SER A 434 -2.17 -36.53 12.99
C SER A 434 -1.17 -37.67 12.84
N ILE A 435 0.02 -37.58 13.43
CA ILE A 435 1.05 -38.63 13.33
C ILE A 435 0.63 -39.86 14.11
N ASN A 436 0.09 -39.68 15.31
CA ASN A 436 -0.42 -40.78 16.14
C ASN A 436 -1.58 -41.50 15.43
N GLY A 437 -2.54 -40.75 14.89
CA GLY A 437 -3.65 -41.33 14.13
C GLY A 437 -3.21 -42.06 12.86
N MET A 438 -2.22 -41.53 12.13
CA MET A 438 -1.64 -42.22 10.97
C MET A 438 -0.96 -43.53 11.38
N TYR A 439 -0.19 -43.52 12.48
CA TYR A 439 0.49 -44.72 12.99
C TYR A 439 -0.53 -45.78 13.42
N GLU A 440 -1.49 -45.43 14.27
CA GLU A 440 -2.51 -46.36 14.78
C GLU A 440 -3.37 -46.96 13.66
N SER A 441 -3.81 -46.14 12.70
CA SER A 441 -4.58 -46.60 11.55
C SER A 441 -3.76 -47.53 10.65
N THR A 442 -2.48 -47.22 10.44
CA THR A 442 -1.56 -48.07 9.67
C THR A 442 -1.37 -49.42 10.34
N VAL A 443 -1.08 -49.43 11.63
CA VAL A 443 -0.90 -50.65 12.42
C VAL A 443 -2.17 -51.49 12.42
N THR A 444 -3.33 -50.86 12.58
CA THR A 444 -4.64 -51.54 12.54
C THR A 444 -4.91 -52.18 11.17
N ALA A 445 -4.74 -51.42 10.08
CA ALA A 445 -4.92 -51.94 8.73
C ALA A 445 -3.98 -53.11 8.44
N VAL A 446 -2.71 -53.02 8.86
CA VAL A 446 -1.75 -54.13 8.69
C VAL A 446 -2.14 -55.35 9.52
N ARG A 447 -2.58 -55.17 10.77
CA ARG A 447 -3.07 -56.29 11.60
C ARG A 447 -4.26 -56.98 10.92
N ASP A 448 -5.20 -56.22 10.38
CA ASP A 448 -6.37 -56.78 9.70
C ASP A 448 -5.98 -57.55 8.44
N VAL A 449 -5.06 -57.02 7.63
CA VAL A 449 -4.53 -57.73 6.46
C VAL A 449 -3.78 -59.01 6.89
N LEU A 450 -3.02 -58.98 7.98
CA LEU A 450 -2.30 -60.15 8.49
C LEU A 450 -3.24 -61.26 9.01
N LYS A 451 -4.45 -60.92 9.48
CA LYS A 451 -5.46 -61.92 9.86
C LYS A 451 -5.88 -62.80 8.69
N THR A 452 -5.88 -62.29 7.45
CA THR A 452 -6.17 -63.10 6.24
C THR A 452 -5.14 -64.22 6.04
N GLU A 453 -3.96 -64.07 6.63
CA GLU A 453 -2.86 -65.05 6.60
C GLU A 453 -2.79 -65.92 7.86
N GLY A 454 -3.83 -65.88 8.70
CA GLY A 454 -3.93 -66.65 9.94
C GLY A 454 -3.09 -66.13 11.09
N VAL A 455 -2.60 -64.88 11.02
CA VAL A 455 -1.88 -64.22 12.11
C VAL A 455 -2.89 -63.48 12.98
N THR A 456 -3.25 -64.06 14.12
CA THR A 456 -4.28 -63.51 15.02
C THR A 456 -3.72 -62.52 16.05
N GLN A 457 -2.41 -62.58 16.32
CA GLN A 457 -1.71 -61.66 17.21
C GLN A 457 -0.34 -61.30 16.63
N ALA A 458 -0.03 -60.01 16.60
CA ALA A 458 1.26 -59.47 16.21
C ALA A 458 1.62 -58.31 17.14
N SER A 459 2.78 -58.38 17.78
CA SER A 459 3.31 -57.27 18.56
C SER A 459 3.75 -56.12 17.64
N GLU A 460 3.80 -54.90 18.16
CA GLU A 460 4.18 -53.71 17.36
C GLU A 460 5.58 -53.81 16.77
N ASN A 461 6.51 -54.48 17.45
CA ASN A 461 7.89 -54.66 16.99
C ASN A 461 8.01 -55.72 15.88
N GLU A 462 7.07 -56.65 15.79
CA GLU A 462 7.11 -57.76 14.83
C GLU A 462 6.23 -57.50 13.59
N ILE A 463 5.38 -56.48 13.64
CA ILE A 463 4.35 -56.23 12.63
C ILE A 463 4.95 -56.01 11.23
N ALA A 464 6.04 -55.26 11.14
CA ALA A 464 6.72 -54.99 9.87
C ALA A 464 7.35 -56.27 9.28
N ASP A 465 7.98 -57.09 10.14
CA ASP A 465 8.65 -58.31 9.70
C ASP A 465 7.66 -59.44 9.37
N LEU A 466 6.49 -59.45 10.01
CA LEU A 466 5.39 -60.34 9.65
C LEU A 466 4.74 -59.92 8.33
N PHE A 467 4.50 -58.62 8.14
CA PHE A 467 3.96 -58.06 6.91
C PHE A 467 4.86 -58.41 5.70
N GLU A 468 6.16 -58.20 5.85
CA GLU A 468 7.15 -58.55 4.82
C GLU A 468 7.15 -60.05 4.49
N ARG A 469 7.22 -60.92 5.51
CA ARG A 469 7.30 -62.37 5.30
C ARG A 469 6.02 -62.97 4.72
N LYS A 470 4.85 -62.53 5.16
CA LYS A 470 3.56 -63.17 4.84
C LYS A 470 2.84 -62.59 3.63
N LEU A 471 3.10 -61.34 3.28
CA LEU A 471 2.36 -60.64 2.23
C LEU A 471 3.29 -60.17 1.10
N ILE A 472 4.49 -59.72 1.43
CA ILE A 472 5.41 -59.19 0.42
C ILE A 472 6.23 -60.30 -0.25
N ASN A 473 6.91 -61.14 0.54
CA ASN A 473 7.73 -62.24 0.02
C ASN A 473 6.92 -63.30 -0.72
N THR A 474 5.62 -63.40 -0.42
CA THR A 474 4.66 -64.26 -1.13
C THR A 474 4.08 -63.60 -2.38
N GLY A 475 4.47 -62.37 -2.72
CA GLY A 475 4.01 -61.63 -3.89
C GLY A 475 2.57 -61.12 -3.83
N LYS A 476 1.92 -61.13 -2.65
CA LYS A 476 0.52 -60.73 -2.48
C LYS A 476 0.36 -59.21 -2.45
N ILE A 477 1.36 -58.51 -1.90
CA ILE A 477 1.41 -57.05 -1.81
C ILE A 477 2.77 -56.55 -2.36
N PRO A 478 2.80 -55.46 -3.14
CA PRO A 478 4.05 -54.87 -3.63
C PRO A 478 4.99 -54.35 -2.53
N GLU A 479 6.31 -54.55 -2.71
CA GLU A 479 7.39 -54.11 -1.78
C GLU A 479 7.37 -52.60 -1.45
N LYS A 480 6.83 -51.75 -2.32
CA LYS A 480 6.68 -50.31 -2.03
C LYS A 480 5.88 -50.04 -0.75
N PHE A 481 4.95 -50.93 -0.39
CA PHE A 481 4.14 -50.77 0.82
C PHE A 481 4.91 -51.19 2.08
N ASN A 482 5.86 -52.12 1.99
CA ASN A 482 6.77 -52.43 3.10
C ASN A 482 7.63 -51.21 3.47
N ARG A 483 8.19 -50.54 2.45
CA ARG A 483 8.93 -49.28 2.64
C ARG A 483 8.07 -48.21 3.31
N THR A 484 6.84 -48.06 2.84
CA THR A 484 5.88 -47.10 3.41
C THR A 484 5.55 -47.40 4.87
N LEU A 485 5.29 -48.67 5.21
CA LEU A 485 5.03 -49.09 6.59
C LEU A 485 6.22 -48.76 7.50
N ARG A 486 7.45 -49.09 7.06
CA ARG A 486 8.67 -48.78 7.81
C ARG A 486 8.91 -47.27 7.92
N GLU A 487 8.60 -46.49 6.89
CA GLU A 487 8.65 -45.02 6.92
C GLU A 487 7.67 -44.44 7.95
N ILE A 488 6.44 -44.94 8.04
CA ILE A 488 5.43 -44.49 9.03
C ILE A 488 5.87 -44.83 10.46
N ILE A 489 6.36 -46.05 10.69
CA ILE A 489 6.88 -46.47 12.01
C ILE A 489 8.10 -45.60 12.39
N LYS A 490 9.00 -45.36 11.45
CA LYS A 490 10.19 -44.52 11.65
C LYS A 490 9.79 -43.07 11.96
N ALA A 491 8.83 -42.51 11.22
CA ALA A 491 8.38 -41.14 11.42
C ALA A 491 7.75 -40.92 12.81
N LYS A 492 6.99 -41.89 13.33
CA LYS A 492 6.47 -41.86 14.71
C LYS A 492 7.60 -41.73 15.73
N LYS A 493 8.66 -42.54 15.59
CA LYS A 493 9.84 -42.50 16.45
C LYS A 493 10.65 -41.20 16.30
N GLU A 494 10.89 -40.76 15.05
CA GLU A 494 11.62 -39.51 14.77
C GLU A 494 10.86 -38.27 15.26
N TYR A 495 9.53 -38.31 15.27
CA TYR A 495 8.70 -37.25 15.85
C TYR A 495 8.84 -37.19 17.38
N GLU A 496 8.81 -38.32 18.08
CA GLU A 496 9.07 -38.40 19.52
C GLU A 496 10.48 -37.89 19.89
N GLU A 497 11.46 -38.13 19.02
CA GLU A 497 12.83 -37.62 19.13
C GLU A 497 12.99 -36.15 18.68
N LYS A 498 11.91 -35.48 18.24
CA LYS A 498 11.88 -34.09 17.72
C LYS A 498 12.76 -33.85 16.49
N LYS A 499 12.97 -34.88 15.66
CA LYS A 499 13.82 -34.84 14.46
C LYS A 499 13.04 -34.66 13.15
N LEU A 500 11.73 -34.81 13.18
CA LEU A 500 10.88 -34.79 11.98
C LEU A 500 10.43 -33.35 11.62
N GLY A 501 10.66 -32.93 10.38
CA GLY A 501 10.30 -31.61 9.88
C GLY A 501 8.90 -31.52 9.22
N LYS A 502 8.33 -30.31 9.11
CA LYS A 502 7.00 -30.09 8.50
C LYS A 502 6.87 -30.65 7.06
N ALA A 503 7.92 -30.51 6.23
CA ALA A 503 7.92 -31.02 4.87
C ALA A 503 7.86 -32.55 4.80
N GLU A 504 8.49 -33.23 5.76
CA GLU A 504 8.50 -34.69 5.87
C GLU A 504 7.13 -35.20 6.32
N ILE A 505 6.49 -34.51 7.28
CA ILE A 505 5.12 -34.81 7.72
C ILE A 505 4.14 -34.71 6.55
N GLN A 506 4.27 -33.70 5.70
CA GLN A 506 3.35 -33.53 4.56
C GLN A 506 3.56 -34.61 3.48
N LYS A 507 4.81 -34.99 3.21
CA LYS A 507 5.11 -36.13 2.35
C LYS A 507 4.52 -37.42 2.93
N LEU A 508 4.68 -37.65 4.22
CA LEU A 508 4.15 -38.83 4.93
C LEU A 508 2.62 -38.94 4.78
N LYS A 509 1.88 -37.84 4.91
CA LYS A 509 0.42 -37.81 4.72
C LYS A 509 0.00 -38.31 3.33
N SER A 510 0.73 -37.94 2.28
CA SER A 510 0.42 -38.37 0.91
C SER A 510 0.66 -39.88 0.72
N VAL A 511 1.74 -40.42 1.27
CA VAL A 511 2.07 -41.84 1.13
C VAL A 511 1.17 -42.70 2.03
N TYR A 512 0.81 -42.19 3.22
CA TYR A 512 -0.16 -42.80 4.13
C TYR A 512 -1.52 -43.04 3.47
N ALA A 513 -2.04 -42.05 2.75
CA ALA A 513 -3.34 -42.18 2.07
C ALA A 513 -3.34 -43.29 1.01
N ASP A 514 -2.28 -43.40 0.20
CA ASP A 514 -2.13 -44.51 -0.76
C ASP A 514 -2.02 -45.86 -0.04
N PHE A 515 -1.23 -45.92 1.04
CA PHE A 515 -1.07 -47.15 1.83
C PHE A 515 -2.41 -47.68 2.37
N ILE A 516 -3.15 -46.85 3.10
CA ILE A 516 -4.43 -47.26 3.71
C ILE A 516 -5.43 -47.69 2.64
N LYS A 517 -5.54 -46.93 1.55
CA LYS A 517 -6.43 -47.29 0.43
C LYS A 517 -6.13 -48.70 -0.10
N ASN A 518 -4.84 -49.01 -0.32
CA ASN A 518 -4.44 -50.32 -0.84
C ASN A 518 -4.62 -51.46 0.18
N MET A 519 -4.43 -51.21 1.48
CA MET A 519 -4.70 -52.21 2.52
C MET A 519 -6.20 -52.55 2.59
N ILE A 520 -7.06 -51.53 2.53
CA ILE A 520 -8.52 -51.71 2.50
C ILE A 520 -8.93 -52.45 1.24
N GLU A 521 -8.41 -52.06 0.07
CA GLU A 521 -8.73 -52.72 -1.20
C GLU A 521 -8.27 -54.18 -1.22
N TYR A 522 -7.11 -54.49 -0.65
CA TYR A 522 -6.65 -55.87 -0.49
C TYR A 522 -7.62 -56.69 0.38
N LEU A 523 -8.03 -56.16 1.55
CA LEU A 523 -8.99 -56.82 2.43
C LEU A 523 -10.34 -57.06 1.73
N GLN A 524 -10.84 -56.07 1.00
CA GLN A 524 -12.08 -56.20 0.24
C GLN A 524 -11.97 -57.27 -0.86
N ARG A 525 -10.86 -57.31 -1.59
CA ARG A 525 -10.62 -58.33 -2.62
C ARG A 525 -10.52 -59.74 -2.01
N TYR A 526 -9.85 -59.86 -0.87
CA TYR A 526 -9.76 -61.12 -0.14
C TYR A 526 -11.16 -61.61 0.29
N HIS A 527 -11.95 -60.75 0.94
CA HIS A 527 -13.32 -61.11 1.32
C HIS A 527 -14.19 -61.45 0.10
N ALA A 528 -14.07 -60.72 -1.01
CA ALA A 528 -14.81 -61.02 -2.23
C ALA A 528 -14.46 -62.41 -2.80
N GLN A 529 -13.17 -62.78 -2.83
CA GLN A 529 -12.72 -64.11 -3.25
C GLN A 529 -13.23 -65.21 -2.32
N GLU A 530 -13.19 -64.95 -1.02
CA GLU A 530 -13.70 -65.85 0.01
C GLU A 530 -15.22 -66.07 -0.13
N ILE A 531 -16.00 -65.03 -0.41
CA ILE A 531 -17.44 -65.12 -0.66
C ILE A 531 -17.75 -65.91 -1.94
N GLU A 532 -16.99 -65.73 -3.02
CA GLU A 532 -17.19 -66.49 -4.26
C GLU A 532 -17.03 -68.00 -4.05
N LYS A 533 -16.17 -68.45 -3.12
CA LYS A 533 -16.00 -69.89 -2.81
C LYS A 533 -17.25 -70.55 -2.23
N VAL A 534 -18.12 -69.79 -1.57
CA VAL A 534 -19.37 -70.28 -0.95
C VAL A 534 -20.63 -69.80 -1.68
N LYS A 535 -20.45 -69.16 -2.83
CA LYS A 535 -21.54 -68.68 -3.66
C LYS A 535 -21.98 -69.78 -4.64
N LEU A 536 -23.28 -70.03 -4.63
CA LEU A 536 -23.97 -70.90 -5.58
C LEU A 536 -24.73 -70.04 -6.58
N LYS A 537 -24.55 -70.28 -7.86
CA LYS A 537 -25.36 -69.63 -8.91
C LYS A 537 -26.52 -70.57 -9.26
N VAL A 538 -27.75 -70.11 -9.06
CA VAL A 538 -28.96 -70.90 -9.28
C VAL A 538 -29.70 -70.33 -10.49
N ARG A 539 -29.96 -71.17 -11.49
CA ARG A 539 -30.84 -70.86 -12.63
C ARG A 539 -32.21 -71.49 -12.39
N TYR A 540 -33.28 -70.71 -12.54
CA TYR A 540 -34.66 -71.15 -12.29
C TYR A 540 -35.65 -70.50 -13.25
N GLY A 541 -36.78 -71.18 -13.53
CA GLY A 541 -37.85 -70.62 -14.37
C GLY A 541 -37.42 -70.22 -15.79
N GLY A 542 -36.50 -70.97 -16.40
CA GLY A 542 -35.94 -70.70 -17.74
C GLY A 542 -34.69 -69.82 -17.70
N ASP A 543 -34.89 -68.50 -17.68
CA ASP A 543 -33.81 -67.48 -17.82
C ASP A 543 -33.59 -66.61 -16.58
N LYS A 544 -34.10 -67.00 -15.39
CA LYS A 544 -33.84 -66.23 -14.15
C LYS A 544 -32.65 -66.79 -13.39
N TYR A 545 -31.86 -65.88 -12.83
CA TYR A 545 -30.67 -66.19 -12.05
C TYR A 545 -30.81 -65.66 -10.62
N ALA A 546 -30.33 -66.45 -9.66
CA ALA A 546 -30.14 -66.05 -8.29
C ALA A 546 -28.75 -66.48 -7.78
N GLU A 547 -28.20 -65.71 -6.86
CA GLU A 547 -26.97 -66.07 -6.14
C GLU A 547 -27.37 -66.50 -4.73
N VAL A 548 -26.88 -67.66 -4.27
CA VAL A 548 -27.10 -68.14 -2.90
C VAL A 548 -25.74 -68.21 -2.22
N ILE A 549 -25.53 -67.39 -1.21
CA ILE A 549 -24.34 -67.45 -0.36
C ILE A 549 -24.72 -68.30 0.85
N LEU A 550 -24.18 -69.51 0.92
CA LEU A 550 -24.45 -70.43 2.02
C LEU A 550 -23.42 -70.20 3.14
N LEU A 551 -23.86 -70.13 4.40
CA LEU A 551 -23.04 -70.06 5.61
C LEU A 551 -23.41 -71.22 6.56
N GLU A 552 -22.66 -71.42 7.65
CA GLU A 552 -22.91 -72.53 8.59
C GLU A 552 -24.31 -72.52 9.24
N LYS A 553 -24.83 -71.33 9.56
CA LYS A 553 -26.10 -71.15 10.29
C LYS A 553 -27.12 -70.30 9.53
N SER A 554 -26.72 -69.70 8.41
CA SER A 554 -27.59 -68.83 7.62
C SER A 554 -27.27 -68.93 6.13
N ALA A 555 -28.21 -68.53 5.29
CA ALA A 555 -28.04 -68.43 3.85
C ALA A 555 -28.59 -67.08 3.38
N PHE A 556 -27.87 -66.42 2.49
CA PHE A 556 -28.35 -65.22 1.81
C PHE A 556 -28.70 -65.56 0.37
N ILE A 557 -29.85 -65.09 -0.09
CA ILE A 557 -30.38 -65.34 -1.42
C ILE A 557 -30.58 -64.01 -2.12
N ILE A 558 -29.86 -63.81 -3.22
CA ILE A 558 -29.92 -62.61 -4.03
C ILE A 558 -30.66 -62.95 -5.33
N LYS A 559 -31.86 -62.40 -5.51
CA LYS A 559 -32.67 -62.57 -6.73
C LYS A 559 -32.55 -61.34 -7.61
N SER A 560 -32.31 -61.54 -8.90
CA SER A 560 -32.36 -60.47 -9.89
C SER A 560 -33.81 -60.20 -10.32
N GLU A 561 -34.30 -58.99 -10.07
CA GLU A 561 -35.65 -58.52 -10.41
C GLU A 561 -35.59 -57.31 -11.37
N LYS A 562 -36.72 -56.89 -11.93
CA LYS A 562 -36.78 -55.79 -12.93
C LYS A 562 -36.29 -54.44 -12.37
N ASP A 563 -36.43 -54.23 -11.06
CA ASP A 563 -36.10 -52.96 -10.38
C ASP A 563 -34.79 -53.04 -9.54
N GLY A 564 -34.00 -54.11 -9.68
CA GLY A 564 -32.73 -54.29 -8.97
C GLY A 564 -32.52 -55.70 -8.41
N LYS A 565 -31.57 -55.85 -7.50
CA LYS A 565 -31.31 -57.11 -6.78
C LYS A 565 -32.03 -57.10 -5.43
N LYS A 566 -32.79 -58.15 -5.13
CA LYS A 566 -33.46 -58.35 -3.83
C LYS A 566 -32.67 -59.34 -2.98
N VAL A 567 -32.41 -59.00 -1.71
CA VAL A 567 -31.70 -59.87 -0.75
C VAL A 567 -32.70 -60.49 0.22
N LEU A 568 -32.61 -61.80 0.40
CA LEU A 568 -33.36 -62.56 1.40
C LEU A 568 -32.37 -63.29 2.31
N LYS A 569 -32.76 -63.54 3.55
CA LYS A 569 -31.98 -64.29 4.53
C LYS A 569 -32.80 -65.48 5.01
N ALA A 570 -32.16 -66.63 5.14
CA ALA A 570 -32.75 -67.84 5.69
C ALA A 570 -31.83 -68.43 6.75
N GLU A 571 -32.40 -69.10 7.75
CA GLU A 571 -31.63 -69.92 8.68
C GLU A 571 -31.32 -71.29 8.07
N VAL A 572 -30.13 -71.81 8.36
CA VAL A 572 -29.66 -73.11 7.90
C VAL A 572 -29.62 -74.06 9.10
N GLY A 573 -30.42 -75.12 9.05
CA GLY A 573 -30.44 -76.16 10.08
C GLY A 573 -29.21 -77.08 10.01
N GLU A 574 -28.90 -77.79 11.10
CA GLU A 574 -27.75 -78.69 11.18
C GLU A 574 -27.77 -79.81 10.13
N ASP A 575 -28.95 -80.20 9.68
CA ASP A 575 -29.18 -81.19 8.62
C ASP A 575 -29.04 -80.62 7.19
N GLY A 576 -28.76 -79.32 7.07
CA GLY A 576 -28.61 -78.58 5.82
C GLY A 576 -29.93 -78.05 5.25
N SER A 577 -31.06 -78.17 5.95
CA SER A 577 -32.32 -77.56 5.53
C SER A 577 -32.24 -76.03 5.56
N ILE A 578 -32.76 -75.38 4.51
CA ILE A 578 -32.84 -73.91 4.43
C ILE A 578 -34.29 -73.54 4.76
N LEU A 579 -34.50 -72.84 5.88
CA LEU A 579 -35.82 -72.40 6.31
C LEU A 579 -36.39 -71.30 5.39
N GLU A 580 -37.64 -70.91 5.64
CA GLU A 580 -38.32 -69.93 4.79
C GLU A 580 -37.57 -68.58 4.77
N PRO A 581 -37.18 -68.07 3.59
CA PRO A 581 -36.40 -66.84 3.51
C PRO A 581 -37.22 -65.61 3.89
N VAL A 582 -36.67 -64.78 4.78
CA VAL A 582 -37.20 -63.46 5.14
C VAL A 582 -36.46 -62.35 4.40
N GLU A 583 -37.06 -61.18 4.30
CA GLU A 583 -36.45 -60.02 3.64
C GLU A 583 -35.22 -59.52 4.42
N SER A 584 -34.18 -59.14 3.70
CA SER A 584 -32.88 -58.72 4.25
C SER A 584 -32.28 -57.59 3.41
N SER A 585 -31.22 -56.95 3.91
CA SER A 585 -30.47 -55.94 3.17
C SER A 585 -29.07 -56.41 2.77
N PHE A 586 -28.46 -55.71 1.81
CA PHE A 586 -27.04 -55.87 1.47
C PHE A 586 -26.14 -55.52 2.67
N GLU A 587 -26.50 -54.51 3.46
CA GLU A 587 -25.75 -54.10 4.66
C GLU A 587 -25.70 -55.20 5.73
N GLU A 588 -26.83 -55.88 5.97
CA GLU A 588 -26.88 -57.00 6.92
C GLU A 588 -26.06 -58.20 6.44
N MET A 589 -26.14 -58.49 5.13
CA MET A 589 -25.34 -59.52 4.48
C MET A 589 -23.85 -59.22 4.62
N ASP A 590 -23.41 -58.02 4.25
CA ASP A 590 -22.00 -57.60 4.34
C ASP A 590 -21.50 -57.63 5.79
N SER A 591 -22.32 -57.22 6.76
CA SER A 591 -21.97 -57.28 8.19
C SER A 591 -21.79 -58.71 8.70
N GLN A 592 -22.62 -59.66 8.25
CA GLN A 592 -22.45 -61.07 8.62
C GLN A 592 -21.24 -61.72 7.94
N LEU A 593 -20.99 -61.39 6.66
CA LEU A 593 -19.85 -61.89 5.91
C LEU A 593 -18.52 -61.36 6.46
N ALA A 594 -18.46 -60.10 6.87
CA ALA A 594 -17.27 -59.50 7.47
C ALA A 594 -16.89 -60.11 8.84
N LYS A 595 -17.80 -60.83 9.51
CA LYS A 595 -17.54 -61.51 10.79
C LYS A 595 -16.98 -62.92 10.63
N LEU A 596 -16.89 -63.43 9.41
CA LEU A 596 -16.36 -64.76 9.15
C LEU A 596 -14.83 -64.70 9.14
N GLU A 597 -14.18 -65.18 10.21
CA GLU A 597 -12.71 -65.23 10.29
C GLU A 597 -12.08 -66.17 9.27
N LYS A 598 -12.82 -67.20 8.85
CA LYS A 598 -12.49 -68.11 7.75
C LYS A 598 -13.78 -68.55 7.09
N VAL A 599 -13.76 -68.71 5.77
CA VAL A 599 -14.89 -69.33 5.06
C VAL A 599 -14.88 -70.82 5.36
N PRO A 600 -15.94 -71.36 5.98
CA PRO A 600 -16.02 -72.78 6.27
C PRO A 600 -16.15 -73.57 4.96
N LEU A 601 -15.61 -74.78 4.95
CA LEU A 601 -15.86 -75.75 3.88
C LEU A 601 -17.31 -76.20 4.00
N ILE A 602 -18.20 -75.57 3.22
CA ILE A 602 -19.63 -75.86 3.28
C ILE A 602 -19.95 -76.95 2.28
N PHE A 603 -20.41 -78.09 2.81
CA PHE A 603 -20.92 -79.20 2.02
C PHE A 603 -22.42 -78.99 1.78
N ILE A 604 -22.82 -79.02 0.52
CA ILE A 604 -24.25 -79.01 0.14
C ILE A 604 -24.83 -80.39 0.49
N LYS A 605 -25.74 -80.43 1.46
CA LYS A 605 -26.43 -81.66 1.87
C LYS A 605 -27.67 -81.88 1.01
N GLU A 606 -28.17 -83.12 0.96
CA GLU A 606 -29.38 -83.48 0.20
C GLU A 606 -30.57 -82.56 0.53
N LYS A 607 -30.81 -82.30 1.82
CA LYS A 607 -31.87 -81.38 2.28
C LYS A 607 -31.65 -79.92 1.86
N SER A 608 -30.41 -79.49 1.63
CA SER A 608 -30.12 -78.14 1.10
C SER A 608 -30.66 -78.02 -0.33
N PHE A 609 -30.45 -79.05 -1.15
CA PHE A 609 -30.96 -79.08 -2.53
C PHE A 609 -32.48 -79.17 -2.58
N GLU A 610 -33.09 -79.97 -1.70
CA GLU A 610 -34.55 -80.03 -1.57
C GLU A 610 -35.15 -78.70 -1.14
N SER A 611 -34.50 -77.99 -0.21
CA SER A 611 -34.93 -76.68 0.25
C SER A 611 -34.83 -75.63 -0.85
N LEU A 612 -33.73 -75.62 -1.62
CA LEU A 612 -33.60 -74.78 -2.82
C LEU A 612 -34.70 -75.08 -3.85
N LYS A 613 -35.06 -76.35 -4.04
CA LYS A 613 -36.18 -76.75 -4.93
C LYS A 613 -37.54 -76.25 -4.45
N LYS A 614 -37.77 -76.17 -3.15
CA LYS A 614 -38.97 -75.54 -2.59
C LYS A 614 -38.97 -74.02 -2.79
N ILE A 615 -37.81 -73.37 -2.66
CA ILE A 615 -37.68 -71.91 -2.77
C ILE A 615 -37.74 -71.41 -4.22
N PHE A 616 -37.15 -72.15 -5.18
CA PHE A 616 -37.01 -71.73 -6.58
C PHE A 616 -37.89 -72.50 -7.58
N GLY A 617 -38.51 -73.59 -7.14
CA GLY A 617 -39.39 -74.43 -7.97
C GLY A 617 -38.69 -75.63 -8.63
N PRO A 618 -39.45 -76.51 -9.31
CA PRO A 618 -38.91 -77.67 -10.01
C PRO A 618 -38.09 -77.28 -11.24
N GLY A 619 -37.03 -78.05 -11.53
CA GLY A 619 -36.16 -77.83 -12.71
C GLY A 619 -35.05 -76.79 -12.50
N LEU A 620 -34.69 -76.47 -11.24
CA LEU A 620 -33.57 -75.60 -10.93
C LEU A 620 -32.23 -76.25 -11.33
N GLU A 621 -31.27 -75.42 -11.72
CA GLU A 621 -29.89 -75.82 -11.95
C GLU A 621 -28.97 -75.03 -11.02
N VAL A 622 -27.96 -75.70 -10.44
CA VAL A 622 -26.98 -75.08 -9.55
C VAL A 622 -25.59 -75.22 -10.16
N LEU A 623 -24.90 -74.09 -10.26
CA LEU A 623 -23.49 -74.02 -10.58
C LEU A 623 -22.71 -73.70 -9.29
N ILE A 624 -21.73 -74.55 -8.98
CA ILE A 624 -20.86 -74.44 -7.80
C ILE A 624 -19.47 -74.02 -8.27
N GLY A 625 -18.94 -72.89 -7.77
CA GLY A 625 -17.56 -72.47 -7.98
C GLY A 625 -17.22 -72.09 -9.42
N GLY A 626 -17.24 -70.80 -9.72
CA GLY A 626 -16.72 -70.22 -10.97
C GLY A 626 -15.45 -69.43 -10.74
#